data_AF-A0A7Y5L3N0-F1
#
_entry.id   AF-A0A7Y5L3N0-F1
#
_cell.length_a   1.000
_cell.length_b   1.000
_cell.length_c   1.000
_cell.angle_alpha   90.00
_cell.angle_beta   90.00
_cell.angle_gamma   90.00
#
_symmetry.space_group_name_H-M   'P 1'
#
loop_
_entity.id
_entity.type
_entity.pdbx_description
1 polymer ?
#
loop_
_entity_poly.entity_id
_entity_poly.type
_entity_poly.pdbx_seq_one_letter_code
_entity_poly.pdbx_strand_id
1 'polypeptide(L)'
;MKNILTIMNYTLREAVSRKVFLAFFIISTITILGFLFVFSMYPVTQLIPPDVPKDGKPGTPYFVILTGFLMTPIVSISTLGLLLSVFATSGLITSVMERGTVDLFLSKPVSRIQLMSGRIAGSLLMVLINLLYLITGIWLIFSLFTGFYNWYMLTTILWIFYTFMALFGIIVLLGVITKSSVPGMMSAYFIYIIGSPVLMKKESIFEMISAGPVVKGIINGFYYIVPQTDGIMSKVMFPLLMEGKIVSYEPLIQSGILLLVFLGIALFIFEKKEL
;
A
#
# COMPACT_ATOMS: atom_id res chain seq x y z
N MET A 1 24.56 11.03 7.91
CA MET A 1 23.31 11.28 7.17
C MET A 1 23.50 11.52 5.66
N LYS A 2 24.52 12.28 5.20
CA LYS A 2 24.79 12.49 3.75
C LYS A 2 24.85 11.19 2.92
N ASN A 3 25.43 10.12 3.47
CA ASN A 3 25.56 8.84 2.76
C ASN A 3 24.21 8.15 2.47
N ILE A 4 23.24 8.23 3.40
CA ILE A 4 21.92 7.60 3.23
C ILE A 4 21.16 8.26 2.08
N LEU A 5 21.18 9.59 2.02
CA LEU A 5 20.49 10.38 0.99
C LEU A 5 21.11 10.14 -0.40
N THR A 6 22.43 9.99 -0.45
CA THR A 6 23.14 9.57 -1.66
C THR A 6 22.70 8.17 -2.12
N ILE A 7 22.62 7.19 -1.21
CA ILE A 7 22.19 5.81 -1.52
C ILE A 7 20.71 5.76 -1.96
N MET A 8 19.86 6.57 -1.33
CA MET A 8 18.46 6.75 -1.73
C MET A 8 18.37 7.26 -3.18
N ASN A 9 19.14 8.31 -3.52
CA ASN A 9 19.18 8.84 -4.88
C ASN A 9 19.74 7.81 -5.89
N TYR A 10 20.72 7.00 -5.50
CA TYR A 10 21.21 5.90 -6.33
C TYR A 10 20.11 4.86 -6.59
N THR A 11 19.33 4.51 -5.57
CA THR A 11 18.20 3.57 -5.69
C THR A 11 17.14 4.12 -6.64
N LEU A 12 16.82 5.41 -6.55
CA LEU A 12 15.89 6.05 -7.48
C LEU A 12 16.43 6.03 -8.91
N ARG A 13 17.71 6.36 -9.11
CA ARG A 13 18.36 6.29 -10.43
C ARG A 13 18.38 4.86 -10.98
N GLU A 14 18.59 3.86 -10.13
CA GLU A 14 18.53 2.46 -10.52
C GLU A 14 17.11 2.02 -10.91
N ALA A 15 16.09 2.47 -10.16
CA ALA A 15 14.70 2.19 -10.51
C ALA A 15 14.31 2.80 -11.86
N VAL A 16 14.82 4.00 -12.16
CA VAL A 16 14.65 4.66 -13.46
C VAL A 16 15.42 3.91 -14.55
N SER A 17 16.68 3.51 -14.32
CA SER A 17 17.50 2.83 -15.32
C SER A 17 16.98 1.44 -15.67
N ARG A 18 16.41 0.72 -14.70
CA ARG A 18 15.77 -0.59 -14.90
C ARG A 18 14.39 -0.50 -15.57
N LYS A 19 13.93 0.69 -15.98
CA LYS A 19 12.59 0.98 -16.53
C LYS A 19 11.41 0.61 -15.60
N VAL A 20 11.67 0.19 -14.36
CA VAL A 20 10.63 -0.17 -13.39
C VAL A 20 9.80 1.06 -13.03
N PHE A 21 10.47 2.20 -12.83
CA PHE A 21 9.81 3.48 -12.59
C PHE A 21 8.94 3.92 -13.78
N LEU A 22 9.45 3.75 -15.00
CA LEU A 22 8.72 4.10 -16.22
C LEU A 22 7.51 3.17 -16.43
N ALA A 23 7.65 1.87 -16.19
CA ALA A 23 6.53 0.93 -16.24
C ALA A 23 5.42 1.31 -15.24
N PHE A 24 5.79 1.71 -14.03
CA PHE A 24 4.85 2.21 -13.02
C PHE A 24 4.08 3.44 -13.49
N PHE A 25 4.79 4.44 -14.01
CA PHE A 25 4.17 5.64 -14.53
C PHE A 25 3.26 5.37 -15.73
N ILE A 26 3.66 4.47 -16.63
CA ILE A 26 2.83 4.06 -17.76
C ILE A 26 1.55 3.38 -17.26
N ILE A 27 1.65 2.39 -16.37
CA ILE A 27 0.48 1.68 -15.86
C ILE A 27 -0.44 2.66 -15.11
N SER A 28 0.10 3.52 -14.25
CA SER A 28 -0.68 4.56 -13.58
C SER A 28 -1.36 5.51 -14.58
N THR A 29 -0.67 5.91 -15.64
CA THR A 29 -1.24 6.78 -16.69
C THR A 29 -2.35 6.07 -17.45
N ILE A 30 -2.17 4.79 -17.78
CA ILE A 30 -3.22 3.97 -18.40
C ILE A 30 -4.44 3.87 -17.48
N THR A 31 -4.24 3.69 -16.17
CA THR A 31 -5.34 3.67 -15.19
C THR A 31 -6.07 5.02 -15.13
N ILE A 32 -5.34 6.14 -15.10
CA ILE A 32 -5.90 7.49 -15.13
C ILE A 32 -6.74 7.71 -16.40
N LEU A 33 -6.20 7.36 -17.56
CA LEU A 33 -6.90 7.46 -18.84
C LEU A 33 -8.12 6.54 -18.92
N GLY A 34 -8.03 5.34 -18.33
CA GLY A 34 -9.15 4.42 -18.21
C GLY A 34 -10.30 5.02 -17.40
N PHE A 35 -10.02 5.64 -16.25
CA PHE A 35 -11.05 6.34 -15.47
C PHE A 35 -11.59 7.58 -16.19
N LEU A 36 -10.73 8.33 -16.88
CA LEU A 36 -11.16 9.46 -17.71
C LEU A 36 -12.16 9.00 -18.78
N PHE A 37 -11.87 7.89 -19.45
CA PHE A 37 -12.76 7.30 -20.45
C PHE A 37 -14.09 6.86 -19.83
N VAL A 38 -14.06 6.16 -18.69
CA VAL A 38 -15.27 5.71 -17.99
C VAL A 38 -16.13 6.89 -17.55
N PHE A 39 -15.57 7.93 -16.95
CA PHE A 39 -16.33 9.12 -16.52
C PHE A 39 -16.85 9.94 -17.69
N SER A 40 -16.15 9.92 -18.83
CA SER A 40 -16.64 10.55 -20.06
C SER A 40 -17.84 9.80 -20.66
N MET A 41 -17.88 8.47 -20.55
CA MET A 41 -18.99 7.66 -21.07
C MET A 41 -20.19 7.65 -20.13
N TYR A 42 -19.96 7.70 -18.82
CA TYR A 42 -20.99 7.62 -17.79
C TYR A 42 -20.87 8.82 -16.84
N PRO A 43 -21.38 10.01 -17.23
CA PRO A 43 -21.33 11.17 -16.38
C PRO A 43 -22.20 10.94 -15.15
N VAL A 44 -21.61 11.11 -13.97
CA VAL A 44 -22.23 10.88 -12.65
C VAL A 44 -23.53 11.66 -12.48
N THR A 45 -23.64 12.81 -13.15
CA THR A 45 -24.83 13.66 -13.15
C THR A 45 -26.08 12.96 -13.69
N GLN A 46 -25.94 11.93 -14.54
CA GLN A 46 -27.07 11.12 -15.04
C GLN A 46 -27.52 10.06 -14.03
N LEU A 47 -26.67 9.70 -13.07
CA LEU A 47 -26.98 8.74 -12.01
C LEU A 47 -27.71 9.39 -10.82
N ILE A 48 -27.78 10.72 -10.79
CA ILE A 48 -28.43 11.49 -9.73
C ILE A 48 -29.88 11.74 -10.16
N PRO A 49 -30.88 11.24 -9.41
CA PRO A 49 -32.29 11.48 -9.72
C PRO A 49 -32.61 12.98 -9.78
N PRO A 50 -33.43 13.46 -10.74
CA PRO A 50 -33.69 14.89 -10.94
C PRO A 50 -34.31 15.61 -9.73
N ASP A 51 -35.00 14.84 -8.88
CA ASP A 51 -35.69 15.24 -7.67
C ASP A 51 -34.77 15.41 -6.45
N VAL A 52 -33.50 14.98 -6.55
CA VAL A 52 -32.53 15.12 -5.46
C VAL A 52 -31.91 16.52 -5.50
N PRO A 53 -32.07 17.33 -4.43
CA PRO A 53 -31.39 18.62 -4.33
C PRO A 53 -29.88 18.41 -4.41
N LYS A 54 -29.20 19.17 -5.30
CA LYS A 54 -27.74 19.12 -5.49
C LYS A 54 -27.00 19.85 -4.36
N ASP A 55 -27.44 19.64 -3.14
CA ASP A 55 -26.81 20.15 -1.94
C ASP A 55 -25.63 19.23 -1.60
N GLY A 56 -24.41 19.67 -1.92
CA GLY A 56 -23.15 18.97 -1.59
C GLY A 56 -22.83 18.88 -0.09
N LYS A 57 -23.83 19.04 0.79
CA LYS A 57 -23.68 18.98 2.24
C LYS A 57 -23.59 17.52 2.70
N PRO A 58 -22.74 17.21 3.69
CA PRO A 58 -22.71 15.88 4.29
C PRO A 58 -24.09 15.47 4.81
N GLY A 59 -24.50 14.22 4.54
CA GLY A 59 -25.79 13.68 4.96
C GLY A 59 -26.95 13.89 3.98
N THR A 60 -26.75 14.56 2.85
CA THR A 60 -27.76 14.63 1.78
C THR A 60 -27.74 13.38 0.91
N PRO A 61 -28.85 13.00 0.27
CA PRO A 61 -28.87 11.90 -0.70
C PRO A 61 -27.86 12.11 -1.84
N TYR A 62 -27.66 13.37 -2.25
CA TYR A 62 -26.66 13.75 -3.24
C TYR A 62 -25.22 13.39 -2.82
N PHE A 63 -24.86 13.70 -1.57
CA PHE A 63 -23.54 13.36 -1.01
C PHE A 63 -23.34 11.84 -0.94
N VAL A 64 -24.36 11.07 -0.54
CA VAL A 64 -24.28 9.60 -0.45
C VAL A 64 -24.06 8.97 -1.84
N ILE A 65 -24.76 9.45 -2.87
CA ILE A 65 -24.58 8.94 -4.24
C ILE A 65 -23.17 9.26 -4.76
N LEU A 66 -22.70 10.49 -4.58
CA LEU A 66 -21.36 10.90 -5.02
C LEU A 66 -20.24 10.14 -4.29
N THR A 67 -20.36 9.99 -2.97
CA THR A 67 -19.38 9.23 -2.18
C THR A 67 -19.41 7.74 -2.51
N GLY A 68 -20.59 7.16 -2.75
CA GLY A 68 -20.71 5.79 -3.25
C GLY A 68 -20.04 5.60 -4.62
N PHE A 69 -20.24 6.54 -5.55
CA PHE A 69 -19.58 6.52 -6.85
C PHE A 69 -18.05 6.71 -6.75
N LEU A 70 -17.58 7.52 -5.80
CA LEU A 70 -16.17 7.74 -5.49
C LEU A 70 -15.48 6.49 -4.92
N MET A 71 -16.21 5.55 -4.32
CA MET A 71 -15.61 4.33 -3.77
C MET A 71 -15.07 3.40 -4.85
N THR A 72 -15.76 3.29 -5.99
CA THR A 72 -15.35 2.41 -7.09
C THR A 72 -13.91 2.69 -7.56
N PRO A 73 -13.54 3.93 -7.96
CA PRO A 73 -12.16 4.21 -8.33
C PRO A 73 -11.19 3.96 -7.18
N ILE A 74 -11.50 4.39 -5.96
CA ILE A 74 -10.59 4.26 -4.81
C ILE A 74 -10.25 2.79 -4.52
N VAL A 75 -11.25 1.90 -4.50
CA VAL A 75 -11.04 0.46 -4.26
C VAL A 75 -10.15 -0.13 -5.35
N SER A 76 -10.46 0.14 -6.63
CA SER A 76 -9.66 -0.37 -7.74
C SER A 76 -8.21 0.12 -7.72
N ILE A 77 -7.99 1.41 -7.44
CA ILE A 77 -6.66 2.03 -7.39
C ILE A 77 -5.87 1.52 -6.19
N SER A 78 -6.51 1.40 -5.02
CA SER A 78 -5.84 0.87 -3.82
C SER A 78 -5.33 -0.55 -4.07
N THR A 79 -6.12 -1.38 -4.76
CA THR A 79 -5.75 -2.75 -5.12
C THR A 79 -4.62 -2.77 -6.13
N LEU A 80 -4.79 -2.12 -7.28
CA LEU A 80 -3.79 -2.11 -8.34
C LEU A 80 -2.48 -1.42 -7.88
N GLY A 81 -2.59 -0.29 -7.20
CA GLY A 81 -1.47 0.48 -6.69
C GLY A 81 -0.63 -0.31 -5.69
N LEU A 82 -1.26 -1.04 -4.76
CA LEU A 82 -0.53 -1.89 -3.81
C LEU A 82 0.14 -3.08 -4.49
N LEU A 83 -0.58 -3.80 -5.36
CA LEU A 83 -0.02 -4.96 -6.04
C LEU A 83 1.19 -4.57 -6.91
N LEU A 84 1.07 -3.50 -7.68
CA LEU A 84 2.19 -2.97 -8.45
C LEU A 84 3.33 -2.61 -7.52
N SER A 85 3.09 -1.82 -6.46
CA SER A 85 4.11 -1.38 -5.51
C SER A 85 4.90 -2.54 -4.89
N VAL A 86 4.22 -3.61 -4.51
CA VAL A 86 4.85 -4.85 -4.01
C VAL A 86 5.74 -5.47 -5.09
N PHE A 87 5.27 -5.54 -6.34
CA PHE A 87 6.05 -6.05 -7.46
C PHE A 87 7.36 -5.28 -7.66
N ALA A 88 7.32 -3.95 -7.86
CA ALA A 88 8.55 -3.19 -8.13
C ALA A 88 9.54 -3.25 -6.98
N THR A 89 9.05 -3.14 -5.76
CA THR A 89 9.94 -3.00 -4.61
C THR A 89 10.60 -4.31 -4.21
N SER A 90 9.95 -5.46 -4.49
CA SER A 90 10.54 -6.77 -4.24
C SER A 90 11.84 -7.01 -5.02
N GLY A 91 11.90 -6.64 -6.31
CA GLY A 91 13.13 -6.76 -7.11
C GLY A 91 14.19 -5.71 -6.74
N LEU A 92 13.77 -4.50 -6.37
CA LEU A 92 14.70 -3.45 -5.96
C LEU A 92 15.38 -3.80 -4.62
N ILE A 93 14.67 -4.35 -3.64
CA ILE A 93 15.30 -4.64 -2.35
C ILE A 93 16.30 -5.80 -2.42
N THR A 94 16.01 -6.84 -3.21
CA THR A 94 16.86 -8.05 -3.24
C THR A 94 18.02 -7.97 -4.22
N SER A 95 17.98 -7.06 -5.20
CA SER A 95 19.13 -6.81 -6.09
C SER A 95 20.39 -6.33 -5.35
N VAL A 96 20.23 -5.79 -4.14
CA VAL A 96 21.36 -5.47 -3.25
C VAL A 96 21.87 -6.70 -2.50
N MET A 97 21.11 -7.79 -2.48
CA MET A 97 21.46 -9.05 -1.80
C MET A 97 22.05 -10.10 -2.75
N GLU A 98 22.05 -9.85 -4.06
CA GLU A 98 22.68 -10.69 -5.07
C GLU A 98 24.21 -10.59 -5.00
N ARG A 99 24.90 -11.74 -5.12
CA ARG A 99 26.36 -11.84 -5.02
C ARG A 99 27.04 -11.02 -6.12
N GLY A 100 28.05 -10.21 -5.78
CA GLY A 100 28.80 -9.34 -6.69
C GLY A 100 28.53 -7.83 -6.51
N THR A 101 27.30 -7.42 -6.22
CA THR A 101 26.98 -6.00 -5.94
C THR A 101 27.38 -5.61 -4.52
N VAL A 102 27.18 -6.52 -3.56
CA VAL A 102 27.54 -6.34 -2.15
C VAL A 102 29.04 -6.07 -1.98
N ASP A 103 29.88 -6.86 -2.65
CA ASP A 103 31.35 -6.76 -2.57
C ASP A 103 31.87 -5.44 -3.16
N LEU A 104 31.21 -4.96 -4.23
CA LEU A 104 31.54 -3.68 -4.85
C LEU A 104 31.19 -2.49 -3.94
N PHE A 105 30.10 -2.56 -3.17
CA PHE A 105 29.72 -1.51 -2.22
C PHE A 105 30.48 -1.58 -0.90
N LEU A 106 30.87 -2.77 -0.44
CA LEU A 106 31.71 -2.97 0.76
C LEU A 106 33.15 -2.48 0.57
N SER A 107 33.61 -2.29 -0.68
CA SER A 107 34.89 -1.63 -0.97
C SER A 107 34.91 -0.14 -0.58
N LYS A 108 33.75 0.45 -0.30
CA LYS A 108 33.60 1.83 0.18
C LYS A 108 33.25 1.83 1.67
N PRO A 109 33.66 2.85 2.45
CA PRO A 109 33.41 2.92 3.90
C PRO A 109 31.95 3.28 4.21
N VAL A 110 31.01 2.39 3.84
CA VAL A 110 29.57 2.53 4.07
C VAL A 110 29.12 1.38 4.96
N SER A 111 28.55 1.72 6.13
CA SER A 111 27.99 0.71 7.03
C SER A 111 26.82 -0.02 6.36
N ARG A 112 26.68 -1.33 6.61
CA ARG A 112 25.61 -2.18 6.06
C ARG A 112 24.21 -1.65 6.38
N ILE A 113 24.01 -1.10 7.58
CA ILE A 113 22.75 -0.47 7.99
C ILE A 113 22.42 0.77 7.13
N GLN A 114 23.41 1.61 6.82
CA GLN A 114 23.21 2.78 5.94
C GLN A 114 22.84 2.38 4.52
N LEU A 115 23.41 1.29 4.01
CA LEU A 115 23.06 0.75 2.69
C LEU A 115 21.60 0.28 2.66
N MET A 116 21.21 -0.55 3.63
CA MET A 116 19.86 -1.11 3.70
C MET A 116 18.80 -0.04 3.96
N SER A 117 19.05 0.88 4.89
CA SER A 117 18.13 1.98 5.19
C SER A 117 17.97 2.95 4.00
N GLY A 118 19.05 3.28 3.29
CA GLY A 118 18.98 4.08 2.06
C GLY A 118 18.17 3.39 0.96
N ARG A 119 18.28 2.06 0.84
CA ARG A 119 17.50 1.26 -0.11
C ARG A 119 16.02 1.23 0.23
N ILE A 120 15.70 0.98 1.51
CA ILE A 120 14.34 1.03 2.05
C ILE A 120 13.72 2.41 1.76
N ALA A 121 14.42 3.49 2.12
CA ALA A 121 13.94 4.85 1.89
C ALA A 121 13.71 5.13 0.40
N GLY A 122 14.63 4.72 -0.48
CA GLY A 122 14.49 4.91 -1.93
C GLY A 122 13.29 4.18 -2.51
N SER A 123 13.06 2.92 -2.12
CA SER A 123 11.89 2.14 -2.53
C SER A 123 10.58 2.75 -2.03
N LEU A 124 10.55 3.20 -0.77
CA LEU A 124 9.38 3.89 -0.20
C LEU A 124 9.08 5.19 -0.95
N LEU A 125 10.10 6.01 -1.22
CA LEU A 125 9.94 7.29 -1.90
C LEU A 125 9.43 7.10 -3.34
N MET A 126 9.94 6.09 -4.05
CA MET A 126 9.45 5.72 -5.38
C MET A 126 7.94 5.41 -5.37
N VAL A 127 7.49 4.59 -4.42
CA VAL A 127 6.07 4.23 -4.29
C VAL A 127 5.24 5.47 -3.93
N LEU A 128 5.72 6.30 -3.00
CA LEU A 128 5.04 7.53 -2.61
C LEU A 128 4.83 8.48 -3.79
N ILE A 129 5.86 8.70 -4.62
CA ILE A 129 5.75 9.53 -5.84
C ILE A 129 4.69 8.98 -6.78
N ASN A 130 4.67 7.65 -6.98
CA ASN A 130 3.70 7.03 -7.87
C ASN A 130 2.26 7.14 -7.33
N LEU A 131 2.06 6.91 -6.03
CA LEU A 131 0.76 7.07 -5.38
C LEU A 131 0.27 8.52 -5.44
N LEU A 132 1.16 9.50 -5.22
CA LEU A 132 0.85 10.91 -5.40
C LEU A 132 0.35 11.15 -6.82
N TYR A 133 1.08 10.73 -7.85
CA TYR A 133 0.69 10.89 -9.25
C TYR A 133 -0.66 10.24 -9.58
N LEU A 134 -0.83 8.97 -9.20
CA LEU A 134 -2.02 8.19 -9.52
C LEU A 134 -3.28 8.74 -8.84
N ILE A 135 -3.21 9.01 -7.54
CA ILE A 135 -4.38 9.42 -6.76
C ILE A 135 -4.73 10.89 -7.02
N THR A 136 -3.75 11.80 -7.14
CA THR A 136 -4.04 13.19 -7.52
C THR A 136 -4.58 13.29 -8.95
N GLY A 137 -4.07 12.48 -9.89
CA GLY A 137 -4.60 12.44 -11.25
C GLY A 137 -6.08 12.06 -11.28
N ILE A 138 -6.46 11.02 -10.53
CA ILE A 138 -7.86 10.57 -10.47
C ILE A 138 -8.73 11.55 -9.67
N TRP A 139 -8.17 12.18 -8.64
CA TRP A 139 -8.83 13.25 -7.90
C TRP A 139 -9.19 14.43 -8.79
N LEU A 140 -8.27 14.86 -9.65
CA LEU A 140 -8.50 15.93 -10.60
C LEU A 140 -9.61 15.56 -11.59
N ILE A 141 -9.54 14.38 -12.20
CA ILE A 141 -10.58 13.93 -13.15
C ILE A 141 -11.93 13.86 -12.44
N PHE A 142 -12.00 13.18 -11.29
CA PHE A 142 -13.25 13.05 -10.55
C PHE A 142 -13.84 14.41 -10.17
N SER A 143 -13.01 15.33 -9.64
CA SER A 143 -13.46 16.65 -9.20
C SER A 143 -13.91 17.52 -10.37
N LEU A 144 -13.24 17.44 -11.52
CA LEU A 144 -13.63 18.18 -12.73
C LEU A 144 -14.94 17.67 -13.34
N PHE A 145 -15.16 16.35 -13.35
CA PHE A 145 -16.37 15.75 -13.92
C PHE A 145 -17.60 15.88 -13.01
N THR A 146 -17.41 15.83 -11.69
CA THR A 146 -18.53 15.88 -10.73
C THR A 146 -18.78 17.28 -10.17
N GLY A 147 -17.79 18.18 -10.25
CA GLY A 147 -17.80 19.47 -9.54
C GLY A 147 -17.63 19.33 -8.02
N PHE A 148 -17.41 18.12 -7.50
CA PHE A 148 -17.31 17.83 -6.07
C PHE A 148 -15.87 17.59 -5.64
N TYR A 149 -15.35 18.49 -4.81
CA TYR A 149 -13.98 18.44 -4.31
C TYR A 149 -13.91 17.73 -2.96
N ASN A 150 -13.69 16.41 -2.99
CA ASN A 150 -13.49 15.63 -1.78
C ASN A 150 -12.01 15.61 -1.36
N TRP A 151 -11.62 16.44 -0.40
CA TRP A 151 -10.26 16.46 0.14
C TRP A 151 -9.87 15.19 0.90
N TYR A 152 -10.85 14.46 1.47
CA TYR A 152 -10.58 13.17 2.12
C TYR A 152 -10.02 12.14 1.13
N MET A 153 -10.31 12.28 -0.16
CA MET A 153 -9.73 11.39 -1.16
C MET A 153 -8.20 11.50 -1.23
N LEU A 154 -7.62 12.69 -1.02
CA LEU A 154 -6.15 12.82 -0.98
C LEU A 154 -5.54 12.16 0.25
N THR A 155 -6.29 12.03 1.36
CA THR A 155 -5.82 11.31 2.55
C THR A 155 -5.64 9.81 2.30
N THR A 156 -6.28 9.25 1.27
CA THR A 156 -6.07 7.84 0.86
C THR A 156 -4.63 7.56 0.45
N ILE A 157 -3.90 8.57 -0.01
CA ILE A 157 -2.47 8.46 -0.35
C ILE A 157 -1.69 7.98 0.88
N LEU A 158 -1.96 8.57 2.04
CA LEU A 158 -1.30 8.22 3.30
C LEU A 158 -1.68 6.81 3.76
N TRP A 159 -2.96 6.45 3.67
CA TRP A 159 -3.45 5.14 4.12
C TRP A 159 -2.98 3.99 3.23
N ILE A 160 -3.00 4.19 1.90
CA ILE A 160 -2.48 3.21 0.94
C ILE A 160 -0.96 3.10 1.11
N PHE A 161 -0.24 4.22 1.27
CA PHE A 161 1.19 4.19 1.51
C PHE A 161 1.54 3.49 2.82
N TYR A 162 0.81 3.74 3.90
CA TYR A 162 0.99 3.05 5.18
C TYR A 162 0.73 1.54 5.06
N THR A 163 -0.32 1.16 4.33
CA THR A 163 -0.64 -0.25 4.04
C THR A 163 0.49 -0.91 3.27
N PHE A 164 1.03 -0.21 2.26
CA PHE A 164 2.21 -0.65 1.53
C PHE A 164 3.42 -0.81 2.45
N MET A 165 3.70 0.14 3.34
CA MET A 165 4.82 0.05 4.28
C MET A 165 4.71 -1.21 5.14
N ALA A 166 3.53 -1.51 5.67
CA ALA A 166 3.30 -2.72 6.47
C ALA A 166 3.62 -4.01 5.70
N LEU A 167 3.21 -4.11 4.42
CA LEU A 167 3.58 -5.21 3.53
C LEU A 167 5.08 -5.20 3.17
N PHE A 168 5.66 -4.02 3.02
CA PHE A 168 7.07 -3.87 2.68
C PHE A 168 7.98 -4.40 3.79
N GLY A 169 7.57 -4.28 5.06
CA GLY A 169 8.28 -4.89 6.20
C GLY A 169 8.49 -6.40 6.02
N ILE A 170 7.46 -7.15 5.64
CA ILE A 170 7.58 -8.61 5.43
C ILE A 170 8.40 -8.94 4.17
N ILE A 171 8.28 -8.14 3.11
CA ILE A 171 9.10 -8.29 1.88
C ILE A 171 10.58 -8.16 2.23
N VAL A 172 10.94 -7.13 2.99
CA VAL A 172 12.31 -6.87 3.44
C VAL A 172 12.83 -8.01 4.32
N LEU A 173 12.05 -8.44 5.30
CA LEU A 173 12.44 -9.52 6.22
C LEU A 173 12.72 -10.82 5.48
N LEU A 174 11.76 -11.29 4.67
CA LEU A 174 11.91 -12.51 3.91
C LEU A 174 12.98 -12.39 2.83
N GLY A 175 13.14 -11.20 2.24
CA GLY A 175 14.24 -10.91 1.31
C GLY A 175 15.60 -11.14 1.96
N VAL A 176 15.84 -10.62 3.17
CA VAL A 176 17.11 -10.79 3.91
C VAL A 176 17.33 -12.26 4.32
N ILE A 177 16.28 -12.95 4.75
CA ILE A 177 16.38 -14.34 5.20
C ILE A 177 16.72 -15.25 4.01
N THR A 178 15.94 -15.13 2.92
CA THR A 178 15.98 -16.05 1.77
C THR A 178 16.98 -15.64 0.68
N LYS A 179 17.50 -14.41 0.71
CA LYS A 179 18.32 -13.81 -0.37
C LYS A 179 17.62 -13.86 -1.74
N SER A 180 16.28 -13.81 -1.76
CA SER A 180 15.44 -13.87 -2.97
C SER A 180 14.22 -12.95 -2.85
N SER A 181 13.79 -12.35 -3.96
CA SER A 181 12.60 -11.46 -4.00
C SER A 181 11.28 -12.23 -3.90
N VAL A 182 11.27 -13.46 -4.40
CA VAL A 182 10.04 -14.21 -4.64
C VAL A 182 9.29 -14.54 -3.35
N PRO A 183 9.92 -15.07 -2.28
CA PRO A 183 9.19 -15.40 -1.05
C PRO A 183 8.57 -14.17 -0.38
N GLY A 184 9.30 -13.05 -0.33
CA GLY A 184 8.79 -11.79 0.22
C GLY A 184 7.58 -11.27 -0.57
N MET A 185 7.68 -11.26 -1.89
CA MET A 185 6.60 -10.82 -2.78
C MET A 185 5.36 -11.73 -2.65
N MET A 186 5.53 -13.06 -2.69
CA MET A 186 4.43 -14.02 -2.56
C MET A 186 3.72 -13.90 -1.22
N SER A 187 4.46 -13.75 -0.12
CA SER A 187 3.87 -13.55 1.20
C SER A 187 3.10 -12.25 1.28
N ALA A 188 3.61 -11.14 0.73
CA ALA A 188 2.89 -9.87 0.70
C ALA A 188 1.58 -9.97 -0.09
N TYR A 189 1.58 -10.63 -1.26
CA TYR A 189 0.36 -10.87 -2.02
C TYR A 189 -0.62 -11.78 -1.30
N PHE A 190 -0.14 -12.87 -0.71
CA PHE A 190 -0.98 -13.77 0.05
C PHE A 190 -1.65 -13.04 1.22
N ILE A 191 -0.89 -12.25 1.98
CA ILE A 191 -1.39 -11.44 3.10
C ILE A 191 -2.43 -10.43 2.61
N TYR A 192 -2.17 -9.74 1.51
CA TYR A 192 -3.07 -8.69 1.01
C TYR A 192 -4.38 -9.25 0.45
N ILE A 193 -4.30 -10.28 -0.41
CA ILE A 193 -5.46 -10.81 -1.14
C ILE A 193 -6.30 -11.76 -0.28
N ILE A 194 -5.65 -12.60 0.54
CA ILE A 194 -6.31 -13.70 1.26
C ILE A 194 -6.18 -13.50 2.76
N GLY A 195 -4.97 -13.37 3.28
CA GLY A 195 -4.69 -13.42 4.71
C GLY A 195 -5.46 -12.37 5.50
N SER A 196 -5.27 -11.10 5.19
CA SER A 196 -5.90 -9.99 5.92
C SER A 196 -7.43 -9.96 5.76
N PRO A 197 -8.02 -10.09 4.55
CA PRO A 197 -9.48 -10.09 4.41
C PRO A 197 -10.17 -11.24 5.14
N VAL A 198 -9.56 -12.44 5.15
CA VAL A 198 -10.09 -13.61 5.87
C VAL A 198 -10.01 -13.39 7.38
N LEU A 199 -8.87 -12.92 7.88
CA LEU A 199 -8.65 -12.67 9.31
C LEU A 199 -9.53 -11.54 9.86
N MET A 200 -9.91 -10.57 9.02
CA MET A 200 -10.82 -9.49 9.40
C MET A 200 -12.27 -9.95 9.59
N LYS A 201 -12.63 -11.12 9.06
CA LYS A 201 -13.96 -11.74 9.20
C LYS A 201 -13.96 -12.90 10.20
N LYS A 202 -12.97 -12.94 11.10
CA LYS A 202 -12.77 -14.06 12.03
C LYS A 202 -13.99 -14.36 12.89
N GLU A 203 -14.73 -13.34 13.34
CA GLU A 203 -15.95 -13.53 14.13
C GLU A 203 -17.03 -14.28 13.35
N SER A 204 -17.29 -13.85 12.12
CA SER A 204 -18.23 -14.54 11.22
C SER A 204 -17.78 -15.97 10.91
N ILE A 205 -16.47 -16.20 10.73
CA ILE A 205 -15.93 -17.55 10.52
C ILE A 205 -16.15 -18.42 11.76
N PHE A 206 -15.90 -17.89 12.95
CA PHE A 206 -16.10 -18.63 14.21
C PHE A 206 -17.54 -19.06 14.41
N GLU A 207 -18.49 -18.20 14.05
CA GLU A 207 -19.92 -18.50 14.09
C GLU A 207 -20.30 -19.57 13.05
N MET A 208 -19.85 -19.42 11.81
CA MET A 208 -20.17 -20.36 10.73
C MET A 208 -19.68 -21.80 10.99
N ILE A 209 -18.49 -21.96 11.58
CA ILE A 209 -17.90 -23.28 11.81
C ILE A 209 -18.10 -23.80 13.23
N SER A 210 -18.85 -23.09 14.08
CA SER A 210 -18.96 -23.39 15.52
C SER A 210 -17.58 -23.65 16.15
N ALA A 211 -16.64 -22.73 15.92
CA ALA A 211 -15.23 -22.96 16.19
C ALA A 211 -14.95 -23.31 17.66
N GLY A 212 -14.30 -24.46 17.88
CA GLY A 212 -13.80 -24.83 19.20
C GLY A 212 -12.69 -23.88 19.70
N PRO A 213 -12.36 -23.91 21.01
CA PRO A 213 -11.39 -22.99 21.62
C PRO A 213 -10.01 -23.02 20.96
N VAL A 214 -9.56 -24.20 20.49
CA VAL A 214 -8.27 -24.40 19.81
C VAL A 214 -8.23 -23.64 18.49
N VAL A 215 -9.27 -23.77 17.65
CA VAL A 215 -9.35 -23.10 16.35
C VAL A 215 -9.40 -21.58 16.52
N LYS A 216 -10.15 -21.10 17.52
CA LYS A 216 -10.18 -19.68 17.88
C LYS A 216 -8.80 -19.17 18.30
N GLY A 217 -8.08 -19.94 19.10
CA GLY A 217 -6.71 -19.62 19.52
C GLY A 217 -5.75 -19.49 18.34
N ILE A 218 -5.78 -20.44 17.41
CA ILE A 218 -4.93 -20.43 16.20
C ILE A 218 -5.22 -19.21 15.33
N ILE A 219 -6.50 -18.96 15.01
CA ILE A 219 -6.91 -17.84 14.15
C ILE A 219 -6.56 -16.50 14.80
N ASN A 220 -6.75 -16.35 16.11
CA ASN A 220 -6.32 -15.15 16.83
C ASN A 220 -4.80 -14.99 16.83
N GLY A 221 -4.03 -16.08 16.90
CA GLY A 221 -2.57 -16.03 16.74
C GLY A 221 -2.18 -15.44 15.38
N PHE A 222 -2.75 -15.96 14.29
CA PHE A 222 -2.52 -15.43 12.95
C PHE A 222 -3.00 -13.98 12.80
N TYR A 223 -4.12 -13.62 13.42
CA TYR A 223 -4.66 -12.27 13.42
C TYR A 223 -3.64 -11.23 13.87
N TYR A 224 -2.83 -11.53 14.89
CA TYR A 224 -1.83 -10.58 15.43
C TYR A 224 -0.46 -10.64 14.75
N ILE A 225 -0.13 -11.72 14.03
CA ILE A 225 1.16 -11.88 13.35
C ILE A 225 1.13 -11.32 11.92
N VAL A 226 -0.06 -11.25 11.32
CA VAL A 226 -0.25 -10.78 9.94
C VAL A 226 -0.59 -9.28 9.94
N PRO A 227 0.04 -8.46 9.08
CA PRO A 227 -0.37 -7.07 8.87
C PRO A 227 -1.85 -6.96 8.44
N GLN A 228 -2.63 -6.16 9.17
CA GLN A 228 -4.06 -5.98 8.93
C GLN A 228 -4.35 -4.97 7.80
N THR A 229 -3.89 -5.27 6.60
CA THR A 229 -4.07 -4.40 5.43
C THR A 229 -5.55 -4.12 5.10
N ASP A 230 -6.40 -5.14 5.16
CA ASP A 230 -7.85 -5.01 4.97
C ASP A 230 -8.49 -4.19 6.10
N GLY A 231 -8.01 -4.34 7.34
CA GLY A 231 -8.50 -3.55 8.48
C GLY A 231 -8.19 -2.07 8.36
N ILE A 232 -7.02 -1.71 7.82
CA ILE A 232 -6.67 -0.32 7.52
C ILE A 232 -7.63 0.25 6.45
N MET A 233 -7.94 -0.53 5.42
CA MET A 233 -8.87 -0.07 4.37
C MET A 233 -10.31 0.03 4.89
N SER A 234 -10.83 -1.04 5.47
CA SER A 234 -12.25 -1.18 5.84
C SER A 234 -12.64 -0.45 7.12
N LYS A 235 -11.76 -0.32 8.11
CA LYS A 235 -12.06 0.33 9.40
C LYS A 235 -11.49 1.74 9.55
N VAL A 236 -10.59 2.16 8.66
CA VAL A 236 -9.99 3.51 8.71
C VAL A 236 -10.27 4.28 7.43
N MET A 237 -9.78 3.80 6.28
CA MET A 237 -9.82 4.56 5.03
C MET A 237 -11.25 4.77 4.50
N PHE A 238 -12.03 3.70 4.36
CA PHE A 238 -13.39 3.80 3.80
C PHE A 238 -14.36 4.57 4.72
N PRO A 239 -14.40 4.34 6.04
CA PRO A 239 -15.25 5.13 6.93
C PRO A 239 -14.85 6.61 7.00
N LEU A 240 -13.55 6.91 6.90
CA LEU A 240 -13.09 8.30 6.82
C LEU A 240 -13.58 9.01 5.55
N LEU A 241 -13.65 8.31 4.42
CA LEU A 241 -14.14 8.85 3.16
C LEU A 241 -15.65 9.09 3.14
N MET A 242 -16.40 8.20 3.79
CA MET A 242 -17.87 8.24 3.81
C MET A 242 -18.41 9.14 4.93
N GLU A 243 -17.90 8.97 6.15
CA GLU A 243 -18.47 9.53 7.37
C GLU A 243 -17.54 10.53 8.06
N GLY A 244 -16.29 10.67 7.60
CA GLY A 244 -15.28 11.52 8.23
C GLY A 244 -14.81 10.99 9.59
N LYS A 245 -15.09 9.72 9.91
CA LYS A 245 -14.77 9.10 11.21
C LYS A 245 -13.99 7.81 11.02
N ILE A 246 -13.09 7.54 11.97
CA ILE A 246 -12.33 6.29 12.04
C ILE A 246 -13.08 5.33 12.98
N VAL A 247 -13.33 4.10 12.51
CA VAL A 247 -14.07 3.08 13.28
C VAL A 247 -13.17 2.43 14.32
N SER A 248 -11.92 2.11 13.96
CA SER A 248 -10.96 1.53 14.90
C SER A 248 -9.52 1.88 14.55
N TYR A 249 -8.72 2.17 15.57
CA TYR A 249 -7.29 2.41 15.46
C TYR A 249 -6.45 1.12 15.61
N GLU A 250 -7.06 0.00 16.00
CA GLU A 250 -6.38 -1.28 16.23
C GLU A 250 -5.57 -1.77 15.01
N PRO A 251 -6.12 -1.77 13.78
CA PRO A 251 -5.36 -2.24 12.60
C PRO A 251 -4.12 -1.38 12.31
N LEU A 252 -4.17 -0.09 12.67
CA LEU A 252 -3.05 0.84 12.50
C LEU A 252 -1.92 0.50 13.47
N ILE A 253 -2.26 0.41 14.76
CA ILE A 253 -1.28 0.14 15.81
C ILE A 253 -0.61 -1.21 15.57
N GLN A 254 -1.40 -2.26 15.30
CA GLN A 254 -0.85 -3.59 15.06
C GLN A 254 0.08 -3.61 13.85
N SER A 255 -0.38 -3.10 12.70
CA SER A 255 0.42 -3.12 11.47
C SER A 255 1.69 -2.27 11.61
N GLY A 256 1.64 -1.20 12.41
CA GLY A 256 2.79 -0.35 12.72
C GLY A 256 3.82 -1.05 13.60
N ILE A 257 3.37 -1.76 14.64
CA ILE A 257 4.24 -2.58 15.48
C ILE A 257 4.90 -3.68 14.64
N LEU A 258 4.12 -4.42 13.84
CA LEU A 258 4.66 -5.47 12.97
C LEU A 258 5.67 -4.92 11.96
N LEU A 259 5.41 -3.76 11.37
CA LEU A 259 6.35 -3.08 10.49
C LEU A 259 7.70 -2.83 11.18
N LEU A 260 7.68 -2.24 12.38
CA LEU A 260 8.90 -1.95 13.14
C LEU A 260 9.64 -3.24 13.52
N VAL A 261 8.90 -4.27 13.94
CA VAL A 261 9.47 -5.58 14.29
C VAL A 261 10.12 -6.23 13.05
N PHE A 262 9.43 -6.30 11.93
CA PHE A 262 9.97 -6.92 10.71
C PHE A 262 11.21 -6.18 10.18
N LEU A 263 11.18 -4.85 10.14
CA LEU A 263 12.34 -4.06 9.73
C LEU A 263 13.48 -4.16 10.73
N GLY A 264 13.20 -4.13 12.04
CA GLY A 264 14.21 -4.28 13.09
C GLY A 264 14.93 -5.62 13.01
N ILE A 265 14.17 -6.72 12.88
CA ILE A 265 14.74 -8.06 12.70
C ILE A 265 15.54 -8.14 11.40
N ALA A 266 15.01 -7.60 10.30
CA ALA A 266 15.69 -7.62 9.02
C ALA A 266 17.05 -6.89 9.07
N LEU A 267 17.08 -5.70 9.68
CA LEU A 267 18.31 -4.92 9.86
C LEU A 267 19.32 -5.66 10.74
N PHE A 268 18.87 -6.27 11.83
CA PHE A 268 19.72 -7.06 12.73
C PHE A 268 20.33 -8.29 12.04
N ILE A 269 19.52 -9.04 11.26
CA ILE A 269 20.02 -10.18 10.49
C ILE A 269 21.02 -9.70 9.43
N PHE A 270 20.74 -8.60 8.75
CA PHE A 270 21.60 -8.05 7.70
C PHE A 270 22.95 -7.56 8.24
N GLU A 271 22.99 -7.02 9.46
CA GLU A 271 24.22 -6.60 10.12
C GLU A 271 25.12 -7.81 10.44
N LYS A 272 24.54 -8.90 10.97
CA LYS A 272 25.28 -10.07 11.46
C LYS A 272 25.67 -11.08 10.38
N LYS A 273 24.98 -11.12 9.23
CA LYS A 273 25.29 -12.09 8.16
C LYS A 273 26.55 -11.65 7.41
N GLU A 274 27.64 -12.41 7.51
CA GLU A 274 28.71 -12.34 6.51
C GLU A 274 28.12 -12.80 5.17
N LEU A 275 28.19 -11.95 4.14
CA LEU A 275 27.62 -12.21 2.82
C LEU A 275 28.61 -12.94 1.93
#